data_AF-A0A353NME1-F1
#
_entry.id   AF-A0A353NME1-F1
#
_cell.length_a   1.000
_cell.length_b   1.000
_cell.length_c   1.000
_cell.angle_alpha   90.00
_cell.angle_beta   90.00
_cell.angle_gamma   90.00
#
_symmetry.space_group_name_H-M   'P 1'
#
loop_
_entity.id
_entity.type
_entity.pdbx_description
1 polymer ?
#
loop_
_entity_poly.entity_id
_entity_poly.type
_entity_poly.pdbx_seq_one_letter_code
_entity_poly.pdbx_strand_id
1 'polypeptide(L)'
;AVFDVDDYEEFVEIQSETALRHVATGYPYDTYEEGGYSLRGTGKEVADELCKELQERLSLAGVKVMEARLTHLAYATEIASAMLQRQ
;
A
#
# COMPACT_ATOMS: atom_id res chain seq x y z
N ALA A 1 -19.85 7.43 -28.41
CA ALA A 1 -18.44 7.52 -27.99
C ALA A 1 -18.24 6.46 -26.91
N VAL A 2 -17.30 5.54 -27.12
CA VAL A 2 -16.96 4.43 -26.20
C VAL A 2 -15.57 4.77 -25.66
N PHE A 3 -15.51 5.73 -24.74
CA PHE A 3 -14.26 6.25 -24.19
C PHE A 3 -14.05 5.88 -22.71
N ASP A 4 -14.95 5.10 -22.12
CA ASP A 4 -15.06 5.01 -20.65
C ASP A 4 -14.60 3.69 -20.04
N VAL A 5 -14.13 2.72 -20.84
CA VAL A 5 -13.81 1.36 -20.33
C VAL A 5 -12.30 1.11 -20.21
N ASP A 6 -11.46 1.69 -21.07
CA ASP A 6 -10.00 1.50 -20.98
C ASP A 6 -9.36 2.35 -19.86
N ASP A 7 -9.85 3.57 -19.63
CA ASP A 7 -9.19 4.53 -18.72
C ASP A 7 -9.46 4.21 -17.23
N TYR A 8 -10.58 3.58 -16.88
CA TYR A 8 -10.88 3.29 -15.47
C TYR A 8 -10.00 2.19 -14.89
N GLU A 9 -9.66 1.15 -15.65
CA GLU A 9 -8.79 0.07 -15.16
C GLU A 9 -7.38 0.60 -14.94
N GLU A 10 -6.86 1.35 -15.91
CA GLU A 10 -5.54 1.99 -15.83
C GLU A 10 -5.50 3.03 -14.69
N PHE A 11 -6.53 3.86 -14.55
CA PHE A 11 -6.64 4.80 -13.44
C PHE A 11 -6.67 4.09 -12.09
N VAL A 12 -7.47 3.03 -11.95
CA VAL A 12 -7.56 2.25 -10.72
C VAL A 12 -6.22 1.62 -10.39
N GLU A 13 -5.51 1.06 -11.37
CA GLU A 13 -4.19 0.47 -11.20
C GLU A 13 -3.17 1.51 -10.72
N ILE A 14 -3.03 2.64 -11.43
CA ILE A 14 -2.07 3.70 -11.10
C ILE A 14 -2.36 4.29 -9.72
N GLN A 15 -3.62 4.57 -9.40
CA GLN A 15 -3.99 5.10 -8.08
C GLN A 15 -3.75 4.07 -6.98
N SER A 16 -3.97 2.78 -7.26
CA SER A 16 -3.73 1.73 -6.29
C SER A 16 -2.25 1.55 -5.98
N GLU A 17 -1.38 1.56 -7.00
CA GLU A 17 0.07 1.51 -6.80
C GLU A 17 0.57 2.73 -6.02
N THR A 18 0.07 3.92 -6.37
CA THR A 18 0.48 5.17 -5.72
C THR A 18 0.08 5.18 -4.24
N ALA A 19 -1.15 4.79 -3.92
CA ALA A 19 -1.63 4.66 -2.54
C ALA A 19 -0.80 3.64 -1.76
N LEU A 20 -0.57 2.46 -2.34
CA LEU A 20 0.22 1.40 -1.72
C LEU A 20 1.63 1.88 -1.38
N ARG A 21 2.31 2.55 -2.33
CA ARG A 21 3.67 3.05 -2.15
C ARG A 21 3.73 4.14 -1.08
N HIS A 22 2.75 5.04 -1.06
CA HIS A 22 2.67 6.10 -0.07
C HIS A 22 2.52 5.54 1.34
N VAL A 23 1.52 4.67 1.57
CA VAL A 23 1.29 4.01 2.86
C VAL A 23 2.51 3.19 3.26
N ALA A 24 3.07 2.38 2.35
CA ALA A 24 4.24 1.55 2.67
C ALA A 24 5.48 2.36 3.06
N THR A 25 5.63 3.59 2.58
CA THR A 25 6.77 4.47 2.94
C THR A 25 6.58 5.12 4.32
N GLY A 26 5.33 5.26 4.77
CA GLY A 26 4.99 5.84 6.09
C GLY A 26 5.25 4.89 7.27
N TYR A 27 5.42 3.59 7.01
CA TYR A 27 5.61 2.58 8.05
C TYR A 27 6.94 1.84 7.91
N PRO A 28 7.65 1.56 9.02
CA PRO A 28 8.79 0.67 8.98
C PRO A 28 8.34 -0.77 8.64
N TYR A 29 9.22 -1.53 8.00
CA TYR A 29 8.95 -2.94 7.68
C TYR A 29 8.68 -3.76 8.94
N ASP A 30 9.52 -3.58 9.96
CA ASP A 30 9.37 -4.17 11.28
C ASP A 30 9.80 -3.14 12.34
N THR A 31 9.30 -3.27 13.56
CA THR A 31 9.74 -2.45 14.69
C THR A 31 10.30 -3.36 15.78
N TYR A 32 11.41 -2.96 16.39
CA TYR A 32 11.99 -3.65 17.55
C TYR A 32 11.53 -3.03 18.87
N GLU A 33 10.82 -1.89 18.83
CA GLU A 33 10.25 -1.24 20.01
C GLU A 33 8.85 -1.79 20.31
N GLU A 34 8.61 -2.20 21.55
CA GLU A 34 7.29 -2.62 22.03
C GLU A 34 6.29 -1.45 21.90
N GLY A 35 5.43 -1.52 20.88
CA GLY A 35 4.33 -0.57 20.65
C GLY A 35 4.44 0.31 19.39
N GLY A 36 5.49 0.15 18.58
CA GLY A 36 5.57 0.83 17.28
C GLY A 36 4.66 0.21 16.22
N TYR A 37 4.14 1.03 15.30
CA TYR A 37 3.42 0.53 14.13
C TYR A 37 4.41 0.05 13.07
N SER A 38 4.18 -1.14 12.52
CA SER A 38 4.98 -1.67 11.41
C SER A 38 4.12 -2.38 10.39
N LEU A 39 4.62 -2.47 9.16
CA LEU A 39 3.95 -3.19 8.08
C LEU A 39 3.74 -4.67 8.44
N ARG A 40 4.69 -5.26 9.18
CA ARG A 40 4.63 -6.65 9.64
C ARG A 40 3.73 -6.87 10.87
N GLY A 41 3.82 -5.98 11.86
CA GLY A 41 3.20 -6.17 13.18
C GLY A 41 1.80 -5.59 13.31
N THR A 42 1.47 -4.56 12.53
CA THR A 42 0.23 -3.79 12.66
C THR A 42 -0.57 -3.82 11.36
N GLY A 43 -0.97 -5.02 10.95
CA GLY A 43 -1.65 -5.22 9.67
C GLY A 43 -3.05 -4.59 9.57
N LYS A 44 -3.71 -4.28 10.68
CA LYS A 44 -5.07 -3.71 10.68
C LYS A 44 -5.07 -2.21 10.44
N GLU A 45 -4.28 -1.46 11.19
CA GLU A 45 -4.20 0.00 11.08
C GLU A 45 -3.66 0.42 9.71
N VAL A 46 -2.62 -0.28 9.23
CA VAL A 46 -2.08 -0.06 7.88
C VAL A 46 -3.11 -0.40 6.79
N ALA A 47 -3.91 -1.47 6.98
CA ALA A 47 -4.98 -1.82 6.06
C ALA A 47 -6.12 -0.78 6.07
N ASP A 48 -6.49 -0.28 7.24
CA ASP A 48 -7.54 0.73 7.40
C ASP A 48 -7.09 2.06 6.74
N GLU A 49 -5.83 2.46 6.90
CA GLU A 49 -5.26 3.63 6.21
C GLU A 49 -5.17 3.43 4.69
N LEU A 50 -4.69 2.28 4.24
CA LEU A 50 -4.65 1.94 2.82
C LEU A 50 -6.04 1.97 2.19
N CYS A 51 -7.04 1.42 2.88
CA CYS A 51 -8.42 1.42 2.40
C CYS A 51 -8.96 2.86 2.29
N LYS A 52 -8.65 3.72 3.25
CA LYS A 52 -9.06 5.14 3.23
C LYS A 52 -8.41 5.88 2.07
N GLU A 53 -7.10 5.73 1.88
CA GLU A 53 -6.37 6.43 0.82
C GLU A 53 -6.80 5.95 -0.58
N LEU A 54 -7.00 4.65 -0.76
CA LEU A 54 -7.56 4.09 -1.98
C LEU A 54 -8.96 4.65 -2.24
N GLN A 55 -9.83 4.70 -1.23
CA GLN A 55 -11.17 5.22 -1.40
C GLN A 55 -11.19 6.70 -1.80
N GLU A 56 -10.33 7.53 -1.21
CA GLU A 56 -10.21 8.94 -1.57
C GLU A 56 -9.81 9.11 -3.05
N ARG A 57 -8.80 8.38 -3.51
CA ARG A 57 -8.30 8.46 -4.89
C ARG A 57 -9.29 7.88 -5.91
N LEU A 58 -9.86 6.72 -5.61
CA LEU A 58 -10.75 5.98 -6.51
C LEU A 58 -12.18 6.53 -6.54
N SER A 59 -12.54 7.41 -5.60
CA SER A 59 -13.82 8.11 -5.61
C SER A 59 -14.03 8.93 -6.89
N LEU A 60 -12.95 9.45 -7.48
CA LEU A 60 -12.97 10.19 -8.75
C LEU A 60 -13.42 9.33 -9.94
N ALA A 61 -13.15 8.03 -9.88
CA ALA A 61 -13.60 7.04 -10.87
C ALA A 61 -14.96 6.42 -10.52
N GLY A 62 -15.63 6.88 -9.45
CA GLY A 62 -16.89 6.29 -8.98
C GLY A 62 -16.73 4.89 -8.38
N VAL A 63 -15.51 4.49 -8.03
CA VAL A 63 -15.21 3.17 -7.47
C VAL A 63 -15.30 3.20 -5.94
N LYS A 64 -15.96 2.18 -5.39
CA LYS A 64 -16.07 1.96 -3.95
C LYS A 64 -15.11 0.86 -3.50
N VAL A 65 -14.23 1.21 -2.57
CA VAL A 65 -13.28 0.28 -1.96
C VAL A 65 -13.95 -0.37 -0.76
N MET A 66 -14.07 -1.70 -0.79
CA MET A 66 -14.73 -2.47 0.27
C MET A 66 -13.74 -2.95 1.33
N GLU A 67 -12.54 -3.35 0.89
CA GLU A 67 -11.42 -3.72 1.75
C GLU A 67 -10.10 -3.50 1.01
N ALA A 68 -9.02 -3.35 1.77
CA ALA A 68 -7.66 -3.36 1.27
C ALA A 68 -6.79 -4.14 2.26
N ARG A 69 -5.84 -4.95 1.75
CA ARG A 69 -4.97 -5.77 2.59
C ARG A 69 -3.60 -5.93 1.96
N LEU A 70 -2.56 -5.78 2.78
CA LEU A 70 -1.21 -6.21 2.43
C LEU A 70 -1.13 -7.74 2.60
N THR A 71 -1.03 -8.48 1.49
CA THR A 71 -0.99 -9.95 1.49
C THR A 71 0.42 -10.52 1.47
N HIS A 72 1.37 -9.80 0.86
CA HIS A 72 2.75 -10.25 0.77
C HIS A 72 3.74 -9.09 0.96
N LEU A 73 4.48 -9.16 2.06
CA LEU A 73 5.60 -8.26 2.37
C LEU A 73 6.91 -9.05 2.14
N ALA A 74 7.32 -9.14 0.88
CA ALA A 74 8.62 -9.71 0.53
C ALA A 74 9.73 -8.69 0.78
N TYR A 75 10.87 -9.16 1.27
CA TYR A 75 12.11 -8.44 1.04
C TYR A 75 12.47 -8.57 -0.44
N ALA A 76 12.73 -7.46 -1.12
CA ALA A 76 13.41 -7.53 -2.40
C ALA A 76 14.81 -8.12 -2.14
N THR A 77 15.09 -9.30 -2.69
CA THR A 77 16.35 -10.04 -2.52
C THR A 77 17.57 -9.17 -2.86
N GLU A 78 17.40 -8.18 -3.74
CA GLU A 78 18.42 -7.22 -4.16
C GLU A 78 18.82 -6.19 -3.09
N ILE A 79 17.96 -5.92 -2.09
CA ILE A 79 18.20 -4.92 -1.02
C ILE A 79 18.50 -5.57 0.33
N ALA A 80 18.46 -6.90 0.44
CA ALA A 80 18.75 -7.62 1.69
C ALA A 80 20.22 -7.44 2.14
N SER A 81 21.16 -7.43 1.19
CA SER A 81 22.60 -7.33 1.48
C SER A 81 23.03 -5.95 1.99
N ALA A 82 22.37 -4.87 1.55
CA ALA A 82 22.71 -3.51 1.97
C ALA A 82 22.20 -3.18 3.39
N MET A 83 21.14 -3.86 3.83
CA MET A 83 20.50 -3.63 5.13
C MET A 83 21.22 -4.39 6.27
N LEU A 84 21.77 -5.57 5.99
CA LEU A 84 22.58 -6.38 6.92
C LEU A 84 23.95 -5.76 7.27
N GLN A 85 24.47 -4.86 6.44
CA GLN A 85 25.78 -4.21 6.70
C GLN A 85 25.71 -3.00 7.63
N ARG A 86 24.51 -2.58 8.04
CA ARG A 86 24.30 -1.41 8.90
C ARG A 86 23.72 -1.74 10.28
N GLN A 87 23.63 -3.03 10.61
CA GLN A 87 23.41 -3.53 11.98
C GLN A 87 24.75 -3.85 12.64
#